data_AF-A0A523G9J4-F1
#
_entry.id   AF-A0A523G9J4-F1
#
_cell.length_a   1.000
_cell.length_b   1.000
_cell.length_c   1.000
_cell.angle_alpha   90.00
_cell.angle_beta   90.00
_cell.angle_gamma   90.00
#
_symmetry.space_group_name_H-M   'P 1'
#
loop_
_entity.id
_entity.type
_entity.pdbx_description
1 polymer ?
#
loop_
_entity_poly.entity_id
_entity_poly.type
_entity_poly.pdbx_seq_one_letter_code
_entity_poly.pdbx_strand_id
1 'polypeptide(L)'
;FIAQKSSFQAEIGEFLDSFTFYCIPILNPDGAEQYSRENANNIDLNRDARELSQAESKILRKIFDESRPDLCLNLHDQRTIYSLPDKMPATVSFLAPAANKALDITTSRETAMKEIVALYSVLSELIPGQIGRYDDSFNDNCMGDSFQMEGVPTLLFEAGHSRGDYRREKSREYIFYALLTLFGFITVEKSKNAVDGYYLIPENEERFKDVIIRNVKLGDTDKVTSLAIRYEEVLENDRIRLVPILDEIGDLNGFFGHKEADAEGVKILLNSHEILSIGEKVSIIVSKYAINRVFFRDSLTFI
;
A
#
# COMPACT_ATOMS: atom_id res chain seq x y z
N PHE A 1 -10.73 22.16 2.15
CA PHE A 1 -11.24 22.62 3.46
C PHE A 1 -10.64 23.98 3.81
N ILE A 2 -9.34 24.08 4.10
CA ILE A 2 -8.69 25.33 4.56
C ILE A 2 -8.82 26.52 3.57
N ALA A 3 -8.87 26.26 2.26
CA ALA A 3 -9.04 27.31 1.26
C ALA A 3 -10.51 27.79 1.07
N GLN A 4 -11.47 27.23 1.82
CA GLN A 4 -12.87 27.69 1.76
C GLN A 4 -12.98 29.10 2.32
N LYS A 5 -13.74 29.96 1.62
CA LYS A 5 -13.87 31.38 1.96
C LYS A 5 -15.19 31.73 2.65
N SER A 6 -16.18 30.84 2.57
CA SER A 6 -17.56 31.14 2.99
C SER A 6 -18.15 30.12 3.94
N SER A 7 -17.55 28.92 4.04
CA SER A 7 -18.09 27.81 4.81
C SER A 7 -17.05 27.33 5.82
N PHE A 8 -17.52 26.80 6.95
CA PHE A 8 -16.71 26.20 8.01
C PHE A 8 -15.61 27.12 8.60
N GLN A 9 -15.81 28.45 8.58
CA GLN A 9 -14.75 29.38 8.98
C GLN A 9 -14.39 29.25 10.47
N ALA A 10 -15.36 28.93 11.32
CA ALA A 10 -15.12 28.72 12.74
C ALA A 10 -14.31 27.44 12.99
N GLU A 11 -14.71 26.35 12.34
CA GLU A 11 -14.06 25.03 12.43
C GLU A 11 -12.65 25.06 11.83
N ILE A 12 -12.44 25.80 10.73
CA ILE A 12 -11.11 26.05 10.16
C ILE A 12 -10.25 26.84 11.15
N GLY A 13 -10.80 27.87 11.79
CA GLY A 13 -10.09 28.66 12.80
C GLY A 13 -9.66 27.81 13.98
N GLU A 14 -10.58 27.07 14.59
CA GLU A 14 -10.28 26.17 15.72
C GLU A 14 -9.24 25.11 15.37
N PHE A 15 -9.32 24.55 14.16
CA PHE A 15 -8.34 23.59 13.67
C PHE A 15 -6.94 24.19 13.52
N LEU A 16 -6.83 25.38 12.92
CA LEU A 16 -5.54 26.06 12.73
C LEU A 16 -4.96 26.63 14.03
N ASP A 17 -5.81 26.95 15.02
CA ASP A 17 -5.39 27.35 16.36
C ASP A 17 -4.88 26.13 17.17
N SER A 18 -5.36 24.94 16.85
CA SER A 18 -5.00 23.70 17.56
C SER A 18 -3.79 22.98 16.96
N PHE A 19 -3.58 23.08 15.64
CA PHE A 19 -2.57 22.29 14.93
C PHE A 19 -1.64 23.16 14.09
N THR A 20 -0.34 22.90 14.21
CA THR A 20 0.68 23.41 13.29
C THR A 20 1.22 22.26 12.44
N PHE A 21 1.30 22.47 11.12
CA PHE A 21 1.73 21.44 10.17
C PHE A 21 3.07 21.80 9.53
N TYR A 22 4.00 20.85 9.56
CA TYR A 22 5.17 20.83 8.70
C TYR A 22 4.97 19.72 7.67
N CYS A 23 4.78 20.09 6.41
CA CYS A 23 4.47 19.15 5.34
C CYS A 23 5.56 19.19 4.27
N ILE A 24 6.06 18.00 3.90
CA ILE A 24 6.92 17.77 2.75
C ILE A 24 6.10 16.97 1.75
N PRO A 25 5.50 17.59 0.72
CA PRO A 25 4.58 16.90 -0.18
C PRO A 25 5.23 15.72 -0.91
N ILE A 26 6.49 15.87 -1.34
CA ILE A 26 7.28 14.83 -1.98
C ILE A 26 8.71 14.94 -1.44
N LEU A 27 9.13 13.94 -0.66
CA LEU A 27 10.48 13.88 -0.09
C LEU A 27 11.54 13.52 -1.15
N ASN A 28 11.19 12.60 -2.06
CA ASN A 28 12.04 12.13 -3.15
C ASN A 28 11.51 12.66 -4.50
N PRO A 29 11.74 13.95 -4.84
CA PRO A 29 11.25 14.51 -6.10
C PRO A 29 11.89 13.83 -7.32
N ASP A 30 13.17 13.45 -7.25
CA ASP A 30 13.89 12.80 -8.34
C ASP A 30 13.31 11.41 -8.63
N GLY A 31 13.05 10.62 -7.57
CA GLY A 31 12.39 9.33 -7.73
C GLY A 31 10.95 9.45 -8.23
N ALA A 32 10.21 10.47 -7.79
CA ALA A 32 8.87 10.72 -8.30
C ALA A 32 8.87 11.07 -9.80
N GLU A 33 9.82 11.89 -10.27
CA GLU A 33 9.97 12.24 -11.69
C GLU A 33 10.31 11.01 -12.55
N GLN A 34 11.17 10.11 -12.05
CA GLN A 34 11.58 8.88 -12.76
C GLN A 34 10.67 7.68 -12.51
N TYR A 35 9.63 7.83 -11.69
CA TYR A 35 8.79 6.74 -11.21
C TYR A 35 9.60 5.58 -10.56
N SER A 36 10.59 5.94 -9.75
CA SER A 36 11.46 5.02 -9.01
C SER A 36 11.27 5.15 -7.51
N ARG A 37 11.40 4.02 -6.81
CA ARG A 37 11.41 3.96 -5.34
C ARG A 37 12.60 4.73 -4.76
N GLU A 38 13.77 4.52 -5.35
CA GLU A 38 15.04 5.09 -4.91
C GLU A 38 15.20 6.52 -5.46
N ASN A 39 16.09 7.30 -4.84
CA ASN A 39 16.45 8.63 -5.36
C ASN A 39 17.43 8.55 -6.54
N ALA A 40 17.90 9.71 -7.04
CA ALA A 40 18.83 9.77 -8.18
C ALA A 40 20.17 9.03 -7.97
N ASN A 41 20.53 8.71 -6.73
CA ASN A 41 21.73 7.93 -6.40
C ASN A 41 21.47 6.43 -6.20
N ASN A 42 20.26 5.94 -6.52
CA ASN A 42 19.81 4.56 -6.26
C ASN A 42 19.82 4.21 -4.76
N ILE A 43 19.45 5.17 -3.91
CA ILE A 43 19.33 4.98 -2.45
C ILE A 43 17.86 5.01 -2.05
N ASP A 44 17.43 4.00 -1.28
CA ASP A 44 16.15 4.02 -0.57
C ASP A 44 16.25 4.97 0.62
N LEU A 45 15.61 6.14 0.52
CA LEU A 45 15.63 7.15 1.58
C LEU A 45 15.04 6.63 2.91
N ASN A 46 14.13 5.66 2.86
CA ASN A 46 13.60 5.00 4.05
C ASN A 46 14.54 3.89 4.57
N ARG A 47 15.81 3.91 4.17
CA ARG A 47 16.93 3.15 4.72
C ARG A 47 18.13 4.05 5.02
N ASP A 48 17.96 5.37 5.00
CA ASP A 48 19.03 6.36 5.16
C ASP A 48 18.85 7.26 6.40
N ALA A 49 17.98 6.88 7.35
CA ALA A 49 17.68 7.71 8.53
C ALA A 49 18.89 7.89 9.47
N ARG A 50 19.80 6.92 9.50
CA ARG A 50 20.98 6.92 10.37
C ARG A 50 22.21 7.53 9.72
N GLU A 51 22.53 7.10 8.50
CA GLU A 51 23.70 7.60 7.77
C GLU A 51 23.48 9.03 7.27
N LEU A 52 22.23 9.38 6.95
CA LEU A 52 21.85 10.67 6.38
C LEU A 52 22.76 11.03 5.21
N SER A 53 23.01 10.07 4.32
CA SER A 53 23.93 10.22 3.20
C SER A 53 23.36 11.17 2.15
N GLN A 54 22.04 11.15 1.95
CA GLN A 54 21.33 11.88 0.90
C GLN A 54 20.91 13.29 1.33
N ALA A 55 20.69 14.19 0.36
CA ALA A 55 20.31 15.57 0.66
C ALA A 55 18.88 15.65 1.23
N GLU A 56 17.99 14.82 0.69
CA GLU A 56 16.59 14.65 1.04
C GLU A 56 16.47 14.18 2.51
N SER A 57 17.24 13.16 2.88
CA SER A 57 17.32 12.66 4.26
C SER A 57 17.80 13.73 5.23
N LYS A 58 18.84 14.50 4.87
CA LYS A 58 19.35 15.61 5.69
C LYS A 58 18.31 16.72 5.87
N ILE A 59 17.55 17.05 4.83
CA ILE A 59 16.48 18.06 4.89
C ILE A 59 15.36 17.59 5.82
N LEU A 60 14.89 16.36 5.65
CA LEU A 60 13.86 15.80 6.54
C LEU A 60 14.35 15.79 7.99
N ARG A 61 15.58 15.32 8.23
CA ARG A 61 16.18 15.33 9.58
C ARG A 61 16.24 16.73 10.17
N LYS A 62 16.72 17.70 9.40
CA LYS A 62 16.79 19.10 9.83
C LYS A 62 15.41 19.65 10.23
N ILE A 63 14.39 19.40 9.40
CA ILE A 63 13.01 19.84 9.69
C ILE A 63 12.50 19.18 10.96
N PHE A 64 12.75 17.87 11.15
CA PHE A 64 12.40 17.16 12.38
C PHE A 64 13.05 17.80 13.62
N ASP A 65 14.36 18.06 13.57
CA ASP A 65 15.12 18.65 14.68
C ASP A 65 14.67 20.09 15.00
N GLU A 66 14.38 20.90 13.97
CA GLU A 66 13.97 22.30 14.13
C GLU A 66 12.52 22.44 14.59
N SER A 67 11.62 21.61 14.06
CA SER A 67 10.18 21.68 14.38
C SER A 67 9.82 20.98 15.68
N ARG A 68 10.59 19.96 16.09
CA ARG A 68 10.35 19.14 17.29
C ARG A 68 8.90 18.65 17.37
N PRO A 69 8.43 17.85 16.40
CA PRO A 69 7.02 17.54 16.25
C PRO A 69 6.49 16.70 17.42
N ASP A 70 5.23 16.93 17.80
CA ASP A 70 4.52 16.09 18.77
C ASP A 70 4.01 14.78 18.16
N LEU A 71 3.92 14.72 16.82
CA LEU A 71 3.41 13.59 16.05
C LEU A 71 4.00 13.59 14.64
N CYS A 72 4.48 12.44 14.18
CA CYS A 72 4.95 12.23 12.81
C CYS A 72 3.97 11.35 12.03
N LEU A 73 3.59 11.79 10.82
CA LEU A 73 2.80 10.98 9.88
C LEU A 73 3.68 10.58 8.70
N ASN A 74 3.90 9.29 8.55
CA ASN A 74 4.73 8.72 7.49
C ASN A 74 3.81 8.07 6.44
N LEU A 75 3.59 8.77 5.33
CA LEU A 75 2.59 8.37 4.32
C LEU A 75 3.27 7.62 3.17
N HIS A 76 2.79 6.40 2.89
CA HIS A 76 3.30 5.49 1.87
C HIS A 76 2.16 4.91 1.04
N ASP A 77 2.53 4.34 -0.11
CA ASP A 77 1.66 3.47 -0.91
C ASP A 77 2.16 2.02 -0.82
N GLN A 78 1.23 1.07 -0.83
CA GLN A 78 1.55 -0.36 -0.87
C GLN A 78 1.09 -1.02 -2.17
N ARG A 79 1.78 -2.08 -2.59
CA ARG A 79 1.49 -2.80 -3.85
C ARG A 79 0.17 -3.57 -3.80
N THR A 80 -0.33 -3.95 -4.97
CA THR A 80 -1.58 -4.73 -5.13
C THR A 80 -1.50 -6.17 -4.60
N ILE A 81 -0.31 -6.63 -4.20
CA ILE A 81 -0.07 -8.00 -3.71
C ILE A 81 -0.51 -8.23 -2.27
N TYR A 82 -0.72 -7.16 -1.50
CA TYR A 82 -1.04 -7.25 -0.08
C TYR A 82 -2.50 -7.60 0.15
N SER A 83 -2.69 -8.44 1.15
CA SER A 83 -3.93 -9.14 1.43
C SER A 83 -4.12 -9.32 2.92
N LEU A 84 -5.35 -9.65 3.31
CA LEU A 84 -5.71 -9.94 4.68
C LEU A 84 -6.22 -11.38 4.80
N PRO A 85 -6.22 -11.96 6.02
CA PRO A 85 -6.55 -13.37 6.25
C PRO A 85 -7.93 -13.80 5.70
N ASP A 86 -8.86 -12.86 5.57
CA ASP A 86 -10.21 -13.06 5.06
C ASP A 86 -10.32 -12.97 3.52
N LYS A 87 -9.18 -13.01 2.81
CA LYS A 87 -9.08 -12.95 1.34
C LYS A 87 -9.50 -11.59 0.77
N MET A 88 -9.42 -10.54 1.58
CA MET A 88 -9.64 -9.17 1.14
C MET A 88 -8.30 -8.49 0.82
N PRO A 89 -8.30 -7.51 -0.09
CA PRO A 89 -7.11 -6.72 -0.33
C PRO A 89 -6.85 -5.80 0.87
N ALA A 90 -5.57 -5.60 1.22
CA ALA A 90 -5.19 -4.60 2.21
C ALA A 90 -5.37 -3.21 1.57
N THR A 91 -6.52 -2.57 1.78
CA THR A 91 -6.85 -1.26 1.17
C THR A 91 -6.17 -0.12 1.92
N VAL A 92 -6.13 -0.22 3.25
CA VAL A 92 -5.37 0.69 4.12
C VAL A 92 -4.59 -0.18 5.10
N SER A 93 -3.31 0.08 5.30
CA SER A 93 -2.58 -0.54 6.39
C SER A 93 -1.90 0.51 7.26
N PHE A 94 -1.72 0.16 8.53
CA PHE A 94 -1.10 1.04 9.52
C PHE A 94 0.13 0.38 10.15
N LEU A 95 0.99 1.19 10.74
CA LEU A 95 2.04 0.71 11.63
C LEU A 95 2.37 1.80 12.66
N ALA A 96 2.44 1.39 13.93
CA ALA A 96 3.20 2.08 14.96
C ALA A 96 4.62 1.50 14.94
N PRO A 97 5.61 2.21 14.36
CA PRO A 97 6.95 1.70 14.15
C PRO A 97 7.59 1.19 15.45
N ALA A 98 8.58 0.32 15.33
CA ALA A 98 9.27 -0.18 16.50
C ALA A 98 10.21 0.88 17.07
N ALA A 99 10.24 1.01 18.39
CA ALA A 99 11.15 1.92 19.08
C ALA A 99 12.54 1.28 19.35
N ASN A 100 12.64 -0.04 19.29
CA ASN A 100 13.88 -0.80 19.46
C ASN A 100 13.70 -2.27 19.04
N LYS A 101 14.81 -3.02 19.02
CA LYS A 101 14.84 -4.46 18.68
C LYS A 101 14.00 -5.35 19.60
N ALA A 102 13.74 -4.93 20.83
CA ALA A 102 12.92 -5.69 21.78
C ALA A 102 11.41 -5.47 21.54
N LEU A 103 11.05 -4.59 20.61
CA LEU A 103 9.68 -4.18 20.32
C LEU A 103 8.99 -3.60 21.56
N ASP A 104 9.73 -2.86 22.39
CA ASP A 104 9.17 -2.25 23.60
C ASP A 104 8.01 -1.30 23.24
N ILE A 105 6.99 -1.30 24.09
CA ILE A 105 5.89 -0.35 24.01
C ILE A 105 6.29 0.89 24.83
N THR A 106 7.07 1.77 24.21
CA THR A 106 7.39 3.07 24.78
C THR A 106 6.14 3.96 24.82
N THR A 107 6.15 5.03 25.61
CA THR A 107 5.04 6.00 25.65
C THR A 107 4.69 6.56 24.26
N SER A 108 5.72 6.83 23.45
CA SER A 108 5.52 7.29 22.08
C SER A 108 4.83 6.24 21.21
N ARG A 109 5.19 4.96 21.38
CA ARG A 109 4.64 3.86 20.58
C ARG A 109 3.21 3.53 21.01
N GLU A 110 2.94 3.56 22.30
CA GLU A 110 1.60 3.42 22.86
C GLU A 110 0.66 4.51 22.34
N THR A 111 1.14 5.76 22.24
CA THR A 111 0.36 6.86 21.67
C THR A 111 0.03 6.61 20.20
N ALA A 112 1.03 6.20 19.40
CA ALA A 112 0.80 5.83 18.00
C ALA A 112 -0.22 4.68 17.85
N MET A 113 -0.08 3.62 18.64
CA MET A 113 -1.02 2.49 18.67
C MET A 113 -2.44 2.94 19.02
N LYS A 114 -2.58 3.84 20.00
CA LYS A 114 -3.88 4.39 20.43
C LYS A 114 -4.56 5.19 19.34
N GLU A 115 -3.82 6.04 18.64
CA GLU A 115 -4.37 6.74 17.48
C GLU A 115 -4.77 5.75 16.38
N ILE A 116 -3.92 4.79 16.03
CA ILE A 116 -4.22 3.76 15.01
C ILE A 116 -5.49 2.96 15.35
N VAL A 117 -5.72 2.59 16.61
CA VAL A 117 -6.96 1.90 17.01
C VAL A 117 -8.20 2.78 16.79
N ALA A 118 -8.10 4.09 17.03
CA ALA A 118 -9.18 5.02 16.73
C ALA A 118 -9.42 5.16 15.22
N LEU A 119 -8.36 5.15 14.40
CA LEU A 119 -8.48 5.13 12.94
C LEU A 119 -9.14 3.84 12.45
N TYR A 120 -8.68 2.71 12.99
CA TYR A 120 -9.20 1.39 12.66
C TYR A 120 -10.68 1.25 12.99
N SER A 121 -11.15 1.78 14.13
CA SER A 121 -12.57 1.67 14.49
C SER A 121 -13.47 2.39 13.49
N VAL A 122 -13.13 3.62 13.08
CA VAL A 122 -13.89 4.37 12.08
C VAL A 122 -13.82 3.69 10.71
N LEU A 123 -12.62 3.34 10.26
CA LEU A 123 -12.47 2.75 8.93
C LEU A 123 -13.14 1.37 8.85
N SER A 124 -13.20 0.61 9.94
CA SER A 124 -13.84 -0.72 9.95
C SER A 124 -15.33 -0.65 9.66
N GLU A 125 -15.99 0.49 9.93
CA GLU A 125 -17.38 0.73 9.54
C GLU A 125 -17.55 0.98 8.03
N LEU A 126 -16.49 1.49 7.38
CA LEU A 126 -16.50 1.85 5.96
C LEU A 126 -15.97 0.73 5.05
N ILE A 127 -14.91 0.05 5.48
CA ILE A 127 -14.19 -0.99 4.75
C ILE A 127 -13.86 -2.19 5.64
N PRO A 128 -14.88 -2.90 6.16
CA PRO A 128 -14.67 -4.05 7.02
C PRO A 128 -13.80 -5.11 6.33
N GLY A 129 -12.82 -5.64 7.07
CA GLY A 129 -11.91 -6.67 6.58
C GLY A 129 -10.83 -6.19 5.60
N GLN A 130 -10.73 -4.88 5.31
CA GLN A 130 -9.77 -4.33 4.33
C GLN A 130 -8.70 -3.44 4.97
N ILE A 131 -8.55 -3.50 6.29
CA ILE A 131 -7.58 -2.71 7.06
C ILE A 131 -6.57 -3.64 7.73
N GLY A 132 -5.29 -3.39 7.49
CA GLY A 132 -4.20 -4.23 7.97
C GLY A 132 -3.15 -3.51 8.80
N ARG A 133 -2.17 -4.29 9.24
CA ARG A 133 -0.95 -3.84 9.91
C ARG A 133 0.28 -4.31 9.14
N TYR A 134 1.30 -3.46 9.06
CA TYR A 134 2.62 -3.88 8.57
C TYR A 134 3.45 -4.58 9.64
N ASP A 135 4.36 -5.43 9.18
CA ASP A 135 5.41 -6.01 10.01
C ASP A 135 6.18 -4.92 10.76
N ASP A 136 6.35 -5.11 12.07
CA ASP A 136 7.03 -4.18 12.96
C ASP A 136 8.48 -4.59 13.25
N SER A 137 9.12 -5.36 12.35
CA SER A 137 10.53 -5.68 12.47
C SER A 137 11.37 -4.40 12.53
N PHE A 138 12.09 -4.26 13.64
CA PHE A 138 12.89 -3.07 13.90
C PHE A 138 14.05 -2.89 12.92
N ASN A 139 14.17 -1.68 12.38
CA ASN A 139 15.29 -1.22 11.57
C ASN A 139 15.56 0.27 11.84
N ASP A 140 16.65 0.56 12.56
CA ASP A 140 17.07 1.92 12.92
C ASP A 140 17.46 2.79 11.71
N ASN A 141 17.54 2.22 10.50
CA ASN A 141 17.75 2.97 9.27
C ASN A 141 16.43 3.44 8.62
N CYS A 142 15.28 2.95 9.08
CA CYS A 142 13.97 3.43 8.66
C CYS A 142 13.62 4.75 9.36
N MET A 143 13.00 5.68 8.62
CA MET A 143 12.62 6.99 9.17
C MET A 143 11.61 6.86 10.32
N GLY A 144 10.63 5.94 10.16
CA GLY A 144 9.61 5.70 11.17
C GLY A 144 10.18 5.23 12.51
N ASP A 145 11.01 4.19 12.48
CA ASP A 145 11.69 3.65 13.66
C ASP A 145 12.62 4.68 14.29
N SER A 146 13.37 5.44 13.49
CA SER A 146 14.27 6.49 14.00
C SER A 146 13.52 7.57 14.79
N PHE A 147 12.40 8.08 14.29
CA PHE A 147 11.60 9.08 15.02
C PHE A 147 10.94 8.48 16.26
N GLN A 148 10.52 7.21 16.17
CA GLN A 148 9.94 6.48 17.30
C GLN A 148 10.97 6.25 18.42
N MET A 149 12.21 5.90 18.07
CA MET A 149 13.37 5.77 18.97
C MET A 149 13.66 7.08 19.70
N GLU A 150 13.49 8.22 19.02
CA GLU A 150 13.67 9.56 19.59
C GLU A 150 12.48 10.02 20.45
N GLY A 151 11.49 9.14 20.67
CA GLY A 151 10.38 9.38 21.58
C GLY A 151 9.24 10.19 20.96
N VAL A 152 9.22 10.38 19.64
CA VAL A 152 8.11 11.03 18.94
C VAL A 152 7.13 9.98 18.42
N PRO A 153 5.83 10.03 18.80
CA PRO A 153 4.82 9.16 18.23
C PRO A 153 4.83 9.25 16.70
N THR A 154 5.00 8.12 16.03
CA THR A 154 5.00 8.06 14.56
C THR A 154 3.96 7.07 14.09
N LEU A 155 3.13 7.49 13.14
CA LEU A 155 2.14 6.64 12.49
C LEU A 155 2.54 6.48 11.03
N LEU A 156 2.65 5.24 10.57
CA LEU A 156 2.79 4.93 9.17
C LEU A 156 1.43 4.57 8.59
N PHE A 157 1.14 5.15 7.42
CA PHE A 157 -0.07 4.91 6.63
C PHE A 157 0.36 4.31 5.30
N GLU A 158 -0.33 3.26 4.87
CA GLU A 158 -0.07 2.58 3.61
C GLU A 158 -1.36 2.55 2.81
N ALA A 159 -1.42 3.37 1.76
CA ALA A 159 -2.52 3.38 0.81
C ALA A 159 -2.36 2.20 -0.15
N GLY A 160 -3.21 1.20 0.01
CA GLY A 160 -3.15 -0.02 -0.77
C GLY A 160 -4.12 -0.05 -1.94
N HIS A 161 -4.52 -1.27 -2.31
CA HIS A 161 -5.47 -1.47 -3.39
C HIS A 161 -6.87 -1.72 -2.83
N SER A 162 -7.86 -1.02 -3.37
CA SER A 162 -9.26 -1.40 -3.23
C SER A 162 -9.72 -2.09 -4.52
N ARG A 163 -10.58 -3.10 -4.41
CA ARG A 163 -10.94 -3.98 -5.51
C ARG A 163 -11.42 -3.20 -6.75
N GLY A 164 -10.66 -3.29 -7.84
CA GLY A 164 -10.98 -2.65 -9.12
C GLY A 164 -10.59 -1.18 -9.21
N ASP A 165 -9.97 -0.62 -8.19
CA ASP A 165 -9.51 0.77 -8.12
C ASP A 165 -7.99 0.86 -8.25
N TYR A 166 -7.51 0.62 -9.47
CA TYR A 166 -6.09 0.74 -9.79
C TYR A 166 -5.57 2.19 -9.76
N ARG A 167 -6.48 3.18 -9.77
CA ARG A 167 -6.14 4.60 -9.63
C ARG A 167 -6.05 5.03 -8.16
N ARG A 168 -6.35 4.13 -7.22
CA ARG A 168 -6.28 4.32 -5.75
C ARG A 168 -7.13 5.48 -5.24
N GLU A 169 -8.21 5.83 -5.94
CA GLU A 169 -9.13 6.89 -5.54
C GLU A 169 -9.91 6.55 -4.27
N LYS A 170 -10.27 5.28 -4.11
CA LYS A 170 -10.88 4.73 -2.88
C LYS A 170 -9.89 4.66 -1.73
N SER A 171 -8.69 4.17 -1.97
CA SER A 171 -7.65 4.19 -0.92
C SER A 171 -7.40 5.62 -0.45
N ARG A 172 -7.28 6.58 -1.38
CA ARG A 172 -7.15 8.01 -1.07
C ARG A 172 -8.33 8.56 -0.24
N GLU A 173 -9.56 8.19 -0.59
CA GLU A 173 -10.77 8.54 0.17
C GLU A 173 -10.69 8.01 1.62
N TYR A 174 -10.27 6.76 1.84
CA TYR A 174 -10.16 6.19 3.19
C TYR A 174 -9.00 6.77 4.00
N ILE A 175 -7.87 7.08 3.37
CA ILE A 175 -6.80 7.85 4.03
C ILE A 175 -7.32 9.22 4.47
N PHE A 176 -8.13 9.88 3.66
CA PHE A 176 -8.75 11.15 4.05
C PHE A 176 -9.68 10.99 5.26
N TYR A 177 -10.52 9.95 5.31
CA TYR A 177 -11.32 9.66 6.51
C TYR A 177 -10.46 9.38 7.74
N ALA A 178 -9.35 8.65 7.60
CA ALA A 178 -8.41 8.42 8.69
C ALA A 178 -7.82 9.74 9.22
N LEU A 179 -7.43 10.65 8.33
CA LEU A 179 -6.93 11.97 8.75
C LEU A 179 -8.02 12.81 9.44
N LEU A 180 -9.27 12.76 8.97
CA LEU A 180 -10.38 13.44 9.66
C LEU A 180 -10.59 12.90 11.08
N THR A 181 -10.49 11.59 11.29
CA THR A 181 -10.54 10.98 12.62
C THR A 181 -9.35 11.39 13.48
N LEU A 182 -8.14 11.32 12.95
CA LEU A 182 -6.91 11.69 13.66
C LEU A 182 -6.97 13.12 14.20
N PHE A 183 -7.53 14.04 13.41
CA PHE A 183 -7.65 15.45 13.76
C PHE A 183 -8.97 15.81 14.46
N GLY A 184 -9.76 14.82 14.88
CA GLY A 184 -10.92 15.03 15.73
C GLY A 184 -12.19 15.54 15.03
N PHE A 185 -12.20 15.63 13.69
CA PHE A 185 -13.42 15.93 12.94
C PHE A 185 -14.43 14.77 12.98
N ILE A 186 -13.94 13.55 13.17
CA ILE A 186 -14.75 12.37 13.46
C ILE A 186 -14.39 11.92 14.87
N THR A 187 -15.30 12.16 15.82
CA THR A 187 -15.07 11.84 17.22
C THR A 187 -15.34 10.36 17.48
N VAL A 188 -14.35 9.66 18.05
CA VAL A 188 -14.50 8.31 18.58
C VAL A 188 -13.98 8.23 20.00
N GLU A 189 -14.61 7.40 20.82
CA GLU A 189 -14.10 7.13 22.17
C GLU A 189 -12.80 6.34 22.06
N LYS A 190 -11.69 6.93 22.54
CA LYS A 190 -10.40 6.25 22.51
C LYS A 190 -10.42 5.08 23.49
N SER A 191 -10.13 3.88 22.98
CA SER A 191 -10.07 2.66 23.79
C SER A 191 -9.11 2.81 24.97
N LYS A 192 -9.52 2.32 26.14
CA LYS A 192 -8.63 2.17 27.31
C LYS A 192 -7.60 1.04 27.11
N ASN A 193 -7.91 0.08 26.25
CA ASN A 193 -7.04 -1.06 25.91
C ASN A 193 -6.54 -0.91 24.46
N ALA A 194 -5.88 0.21 24.17
CA ALA A 194 -5.38 0.55 22.84
C ALA A 194 -4.32 -0.44 22.33
N VAL A 195 -3.44 -0.92 23.22
CA VAL A 195 -2.39 -1.87 22.83
C VAL A 195 -2.99 -3.19 22.34
N ASP A 196 -3.90 -3.79 23.11
CA ASP A 196 -4.57 -5.03 22.70
C ASP A 196 -5.37 -4.81 21.42
N GLY A 197 -6.07 -3.68 21.31
CA GLY A 197 -6.81 -3.31 20.11
C GLY A 197 -5.94 -3.19 18.86
N TYR A 198 -4.69 -2.73 19.01
CA TYR A 198 -3.74 -2.61 17.91
C TYR A 198 -3.33 -3.99 17.36
N TYR A 199 -3.09 -4.95 18.24
CA TYR A 199 -2.74 -6.33 17.83
C TYR A 199 -3.94 -7.15 17.34
N LEU A 200 -5.17 -6.65 17.47
CA LEU A 200 -6.34 -7.23 16.81
C LEU A 200 -6.43 -6.84 15.33
N ILE A 201 -5.69 -5.82 14.89
CA ILE A 201 -5.60 -5.46 13.48
C ILE A 201 -4.77 -6.55 12.78
N PRO A 202 -5.32 -7.23 11.76
CA PRO A 202 -4.63 -8.32 11.09
C PRO A 202 -3.36 -7.82 10.39
N GLU A 203 -2.29 -8.61 10.45
CA GLU A 203 -1.09 -8.35 9.66
C GLU A 203 -1.32 -8.63 8.18
N ASN A 204 -0.66 -7.84 7.33
CA ASN A 204 -0.71 -8.04 5.88
C ASN A 204 -0.04 -9.38 5.49
N GLU A 205 -0.66 -10.09 4.55
CA GLU A 205 -0.10 -11.25 3.84
C GLU A 205 0.16 -10.90 2.37
N GLU A 206 1.11 -11.55 1.71
CA GLU A 206 1.42 -11.33 0.28
C GLU A 206 0.80 -12.42 -0.61
N ARG A 207 -0.54 -12.46 -0.67
CA ARG A 207 -1.28 -13.54 -1.37
C ARG A 207 -2.14 -13.07 -2.53
N PHE A 208 -2.11 -11.79 -2.87
CA PHE A 208 -2.83 -11.28 -4.04
C PHE A 208 -1.96 -11.25 -5.29
N LYS A 209 -2.63 -11.46 -6.43
CA LYS A 209 -2.14 -11.24 -7.80
C LYS A 209 -3.16 -10.36 -8.51
N ASP A 210 -2.77 -9.71 -9.60
CA ASP A 210 -3.70 -8.86 -10.34
C ASP A 210 -4.74 -9.66 -11.10
N VAL A 211 -4.30 -10.73 -11.77
CA VAL A 211 -5.21 -11.68 -12.42
C VAL A 211 -4.76 -13.11 -12.14
N ILE A 212 -5.71 -14.00 -11.83
CA ILE A 212 -5.46 -15.44 -11.81
C ILE A 212 -6.35 -16.12 -12.86
N ILE A 213 -5.75 -16.95 -13.71
CA ILE A 213 -6.48 -17.84 -14.62
C ILE A 213 -6.29 -19.27 -14.11
N ARG A 214 -7.35 -19.84 -13.56
CA ARG A 214 -7.35 -21.19 -12.98
C ARG A 214 -7.62 -22.24 -14.04
N ASN A 215 -7.19 -23.46 -13.75
CA ASN A 215 -7.47 -24.67 -14.53
C ASN A 215 -7.08 -24.59 -16.02
N VAL A 216 -5.87 -24.14 -16.33
CA VAL A 216 -5.34 -24.14 -17.69
C VAL A 216 -4.57 -25.42 -18.00
N LYS A 217 -4.54 -25.84 -19.26
CA LYS A 217 -3.57 -26.82 -19.79
C LYS A 217 -2.54 -26.11 -20.68
N LEU A 218 -1.27 -26.45 -20.53
CA LEU A 218 -0.17 -25.82 -21.28
C LEU A 218 0.45 -26.79 -22.30
N GLY A 219 0.77 -26.30 -23.50
CA GLY A 219 1.33 -27.10 -24.58
C GLY A 219 0.58 -28.41 -24.82
N ASP A 220 1.31 -29.53 -24.84
CA ASP A 220 0.74 -30.87 -25.03
C ASP A 220 0.58 -31.70 -23.75
N THR A 221 0.74 -31.08 -22.57
CA THR A 221 0.47 -31.77 -21.32
C THR A 221 -1.02 -31.70 -20.95
N ASP A 222 -1.53 -32.81 -20.39
CA ASP A 222 -2.85 -32.87 -19.77
C ASP A 222 -2.86 -32.37 -18.32
N LYS A 223 -1.70 -31.99 -17.78
CA LYS A 223 -1.59 -31.42 -16.43
C LYS A 223 -2.33 -30.09 -16.37
N VAL A 224 -3.28 -30.01 -15.45
CA VAL A 224 -4.01 -28.79 -15.12
C VAL A 224 -3.17 -27.95 -14.16
N THR A 225 -3.07 -26.65 -14.42
CA THR A 225 -2.34 -25.67 -13.59
C THR A 225 -3.08 -24.33 -13.58
N SER A 226 -2.48 -23.30 -12.99
CA SER A 226 -3.00 -21.93 -12.98
C SER A 226 -1.92 -20.94 -13.40
N LEU A 227 -2.33 -19.80 -13.93
CA LEU A 227 -1.46 -18.67 -14.26
C LEU A 227 -1.77 -17.48 -13.36
N ALA A 228 -0.73 -16.79 -12.89
CA ALA A 228 -0.85 -15.48 -12.27
C ALA A 228 -0.26 -14.40 -13.18
N ILE A 229 -0.96 -13.28 -13.27
CA ILE A 229 -0.50 -12.06 -13.93
C ILE A 229 -0.38 -10.99 -12.86
N ARG A 230 0.72 -10.24 -12.90
CA ARG A 230 0.93 -9.02 -12.12
C ARG A 230 1.05 -7.84 -13.08
N TYR A 231 0.53 -6.68 -12.70
CA TYR A 231 0.81 -5.44 -13.41
C TYR A 231 2.09 -4.82 -12.90
N GLU A 232 2.98 -4.47 -13.81
CA GLU A 232 4.10 -3.57 -13.56
C GLU A 232 3.71 -2.17 -14.01
N GLU A 233 3.92 -1.20 -13.13
CA GLU A 233 3.70 0.21 -13.44
C GLU A 233 4.92 0.74 -14.18
N VAL A 234 4.71 1.27 -15.39
CA VAL A 234 5.76 1.83 -16.24
C VAL A 234 5.36 3.24 -16.65
N LEU A 235 6.26 4.20 -16.43
CA LEU A 235 6.07 5.58 -16.89
C LEU A 235 6.23 5.64 -18.43
N GLU A 236 5.15 5.94 -19.14
CA GLU A 236 5.10 6.11 -20.59
C GLU A 236 4.34 7.40 -20.95
N ASN A 237 5.02 8.36 -21.59
CA ASN A 237 4.43 9.65 -21.99
C ASN A 237 3.74 10.40 -20.84
N ASP A 238 4.45 10.58 -19.72
CA ASP A 238 3.97 11.26 -18.50
C ASP A 238 2.72 10.64 -17.86
N ARG A 239 2.47 9.35 -18.13
CA ARG A 239 1.38 8.58 -17.53
C ARG A 239 1.88 7.21 -17.12
N ILE A 240 1.25 6.66 -16.09
CA ILE A 240 1.59 5.32 -15.63
C ILE A 240 0.77 4.31 -16.41
N ARG A 241 1.47 3.43 -17.12
CA ARG A 241 0.89 2.28 -17.80
C ARG A 241 1.00 1.05 -16.90
N LEU A 242 -0.10 0.31 -16.78
CA LEU A 242 -0.10 -1.01 -16.17
C LEU A 242 0.24 -2.07 -17.22
N VAL A 243 1.47 -2.56 -17.19
CA VAL A 243 1.97 -3.60 -18.10
C VAL A 243 1.76 -4.97 -17.46
N PRO A 244 0.87 -5.83 -17.98
CA PRO A 244 0.68 -7.18 -17.46
C PRO A 244 1.89 -8.07 -17.77
N ILE A 245 2.41 -8.71 -16.73
CA ILE A 245 3.54 -9.64 -16.77
C ILE A 245 3.09 -10.99 -16.23
N LEU A 246 3.50 -12.08 -16.90
CA LEU A 246 3.29 -13.44 -16.39
C LEU A 246 4.17 -13.63 -15.15
N ASP A 247 3.56 -13.66 -13.97
CA ASP A 247 4.26 -13.66 -12.70
C ASP A 247 4.52 -15.08 -12.20
N GLU A 248 3.57 -15.99 -12.37
CA GLU A 248 3.68 -17.35 -11.85
C GLU A 248 2.86 -18.37 -12.66
N ILE A 249 3.39 -19.61 -12.73
CA ILE A 249 2.69 -20.78 -13.29
C ILE A 249 2.78 -21.90 -12.26
N GLY A 250 1.65 -22.42 -11.79
CA GLY A 250 1.71 -23.50 -10.81
C GLY A 250 0.42 -23.75 -10.03
N ASP A 251 0.61 -24.17 -8.79
CA ASP A 251 -0.45 -24.30 -7.79
C ASP A 251 -0.68 -22.95 -7.11
N LEU A 252 -1.85 -22.35 -7.38
CA LEU A 252 -2.26 -21.05 -6.85
C LEU A 252 -3.46 -21.17 -5.90
N ASN A 253 -3.66 -22.31 -5.25
CA ASN A 253 -4.78 -22.51 -4.32
C ASN A 253 -4.72 -21.60 -3.08
N GLY A 254 -3.52 -21.18 -2.70
CA GLY A 254 -3.30 -20.23 -1.61
C GLY A 254 -3.39 -18.75 -2.00
N PHE A 255 -3.51 -18.43 -3.29
CA PHE A 255 -3.47 -17.06 -3.81
C PHE A 255 -4.83 -16.61 -4.34
N PHE A 256 -5.02 -15.29 -4.39
CA PHE A 256 -6.26 -14.63 -4.79
C PHE A 256 -5.98 -13.61 -5.90
N GLY A 257 -6.85 -13.56 -6.91
CA GLY A 257 -6.78 -12.55 -7.96
C GLY A 257 -7.70 -11.37 -7.66
N HIS A 258 -7.25 -10.14 -7.91
CA HIS A 258 -8.18 -8.99 -8.03
C HIS A 258 -9.23 -9.26 -9.12
N LYS A 259 -8.81 -9.96 -10.18
CA LYS A 259 -9.67 -10.61 -11.16
C LYS A 259 -9.32 -12.11 -11.26
N GLU A 260 -10.34 -12.95 -11.36
CA GLU A 260 -10.13 -14.38 -11.60
C GLU A 260 -10.97 -14.88 -12.78
N ALA A 261 -10.41 -15.82 -13.53
CA ALA A 261 -11.10 -16.54 -14.59
C ALA A 261 -10.82 -18.06 -14.48
N ASP A 262 -11.78 -18.88 -14.89
CA ASP A 262 -11.61 -20.33 -14.97
C ASP A 262 -11.52 -20.77 -16.44
N ALA A 263 -10.44 -21.46 -16.79
CA ALA A 263 -10.21 -22.02 -18.10
C ALA A 263 -10.81 -23.42 -18.30
N GLU A 264 -11.40 -24.03 -17.26
CA GLU A 264 -12.14 -25.29 -17.32
C GLU A 264 -11.34 -26.44 -17.95
N GLY A 265 -10.03 -26.45 -17.74
CA GLY A 265 -9.12 -27.47 -18.26
C GLY A 265 -8.82 -27.34 -19.76
N VAL A 266 -9.09 -26.19 -20.40
CA VAL A 266 -8.77 -26.00 -21.82
C VAL A 266 -7.29 -25.66 -22.04
N LYS A 267 -6.79 -26.02 -23.22
CA LYS A 267 -5.49 -25.54 -23.70
C LYS A 267 -5.57 -24.08 -24.08
N ILE A 268 -4.56 -23.31 -23.69
CA ILE A 268 -4.48 -21.87 -23.96
C ILE A 268 -3.29 -21.50 -24.83
N LEU A 269 -3.35 -20.30 -25.42
CA LEU A 269 -2.25 -19.61 -26.06
C LEU A 269 -2.03 -18.27 -25.37
N LEU A 270 -0.78 -17.95 -25.04
CA LEU A 270 -0.36 -16.64 -24.56
C LEU A 270 0.30 -15.91 -25.74
N ASN A 271 -0.21 -14.73 -26.11
CA ASN A 271 0.28 -13.97 -27.27
C ASN A 271 0.41 -14.82 -28.55
N SER A 272 -0.53 -15.75 -28.78
CA SER A 272 -0.50 -16.72 -29.88
C SER A 272 0.63 -17.76 -29.84
N HIS A 273 1.34 -17.90 -28.72
CA HIS A 273 2.38 -18.89 -28.47
C HIS A 273 1.94 -19.93 -27.42
N GLU A 274 2.48 -21.14 -27.51
CA GLU A 274 2.23 -22.25 -26.57
C GLU A 274 3.28 -22.35 -25.45
N ILE A 275 4.47 -21.80 -25.70
CA ILE A 275 5.57 -21.77 -24.75
C ILE A 275 5.42 -20.49 -23.94
N LEU A 276 5.23 -20.65 -22.63
CA LEU A 276 5.09 -19.55 -21.69
C LEU A 276 6.38 -19.39 -20.88
N SER A 277 6.77 -18.15 -20.62
CA SER A 277 7.95 -17.79 -19.84
C SER A 277 7.56 -16.79 -18.75
N ILE A 278 7.86 -17.10 -17.50
CA ILE A 278 7.71 -16.15 -16.39
C ILE A 278 8.52 -14.89 -16.71
N GLY A 279 7.92 -13.72 -16.47
CA GLY A 279 8.48 -12.41 -16.80
C GLY A 279 8.10 -11.88 -18.18
N GLU A 280 7.42 -12.67 -19.02
CA GLU A 280 6.97 -12.17 -20.33
C GLU A 280 5.77 -11.23 -20.23
N LYS A 281 5.71 -10.25 -21.13
CA LYS A 281 4.56 -9.34 -21.27
C LYS A 281 3.35 -10.11 -21.80
N VAL A 282 2.19 -9.94 -21.19
CA VAL A 282 0.95 -10.65 -21.56
C VAL A 282 0.01 -9.70 -22.30
N SER A 283 -0.08 -9.77 -23.62
CA SER A 283 -1.07 -8.99 -24.37
C SER A 283 -2.44 -9.68 -24.42
N ILE A 284 -2.47 -11.00 -24.57
CA ILE A 284 -3.72 -11.76 -24.65
C ILE A 284 -3.51 -13.22 -24.24
N ILE A 285 -4.52 -13.80 -23.58
CA ILE A 285 -4.63 -15.24 -23.33
C ILE A 285 -5.97 -15.73 -23.86
N VAL A 286 -5.93 -16.70 -24.77
CA VAL A 286 -7.11 -17.27 -25.44
C VAL A 286 -7.10 -18.79 -25.40
N SER A 287 -8.26 -19.42 -25.63
CA SER A 287 -8.31 -20.86 -25.88
C SER A 287 -7.68 -21.23 -27.23
N LYS A 288 -6.86 -22.30 -27.24
CA LYS A 288 -6.21 -22.83 -28.45
C LYS A 288 -7.23 -23.33 -29.48
N TYR A 289 -8.35 -23.90 -29.04
CA TYR A 289 -9.35 -24.53 -29.92
C TYR A 289 -10.63 -23.71 -30.10
N ALA A 290 -10.82 -22.68 -29.28
CA ALA A 290 -11.95 -21.77 -29.37
C ALA A 290 -11.45 -20.34 -29.24
N ILE A 291 -10.83 -19.80 -30.30
CA ILE A 291 -10.13 -18.50 -30.28
C ILE A 291 -11.03 -17.34 -29.82
N ASN A 292 -12.36 -17.45 -29.96
CA ASN A 292 -13.31 -16.47 -29.44
C ASN A 292 -13.41 -16.45 -27.90
N ARG A 293 -12.92 -17.48 -27.21
CA ARG A 293 -12.85 -17.56 -25.76
C ARG A 293 -11.55 -16.91 -25.28
N VAL A 294 -11.68 -15.68 -24.80
CA VAL A 294 -10.59 -14.86 -24.25
C VAL A 294 -10.63 -14.91 -22.73
N PHE A 295 -9.51 -15.26 -22.10
CA PHE A 295 -9.35 -15.28 -20.64
C PHE A 295 -8.72 -14.01 -20.10
N PHE A 296 -7.85 -13.39 -20.90
CA PHE A 296 -7.21 -12.12 -20.59
C PHE A 296 -6.92 -11.34 -21.87
N ARG A 297 -7.05 -10.02 -21.80
CA ARG A 297 -6.63 -9.09 -22.85
C ARG A 297 -6.16 -7.81 -22.18
N ASP A 298 -4.94 -7.38 -22.50
CA ASP A 298 -4.44 -6.07 -22.10
C ASP A 298 -5.34 -4.98 -22.70
N SER A 299 -5.90 -4.13 -21.85
CA SER A 299 -6.73 -3.00 -22.25
C SER A 299 -5.93 -1.73 -22.55
N LEU A 300 -4.59 -1.78 -22.53
CA LEU A 300 -3.72 -0.59 -22.63
C LEU A 300 -4.09 0.46 -21.57
N THR A 301 -4.25 0.02 -20.33
CA THR A 301 -4.72 0.89 -19.24
C THR A 301 -3.61 1.84 -18.78
N PHE A 302 -3.93 3.13 -18.80
CA PHE A 302 -3.15 4.18 -18.15
C PHE A 302 -3.93 4.65 -16.91
N ILE A 303 -3.23 4.88 -15.80
CA ILE A 303 -3.82 5.34 -14.54
C ILE A 303 -3.44 6.78 -14.20
#